data_AF-A0A6I7EZX8-F1
#
_entry.id   AF-A0A6I7EZX8-F1
#
_cell.length_a   1.000
_cell.length_b   1.000
_cell.length_c   1.000
_cell.angle_alpha   90.00
_cell.angle_beta   90.00
_cell.angle_gamma   90.00
#
_symmetry.space_group_name_H-M   'P 1'
#
loop_
_entity.id
_entity.type
_entity.pdbx_description
1 polymer ?
#
loop_
_entity_poly.entity_id
_entity_poly.type
_entity_poly.pdbx_seq_one_letter_code
_entity_poly.pdbx_strand_id
1 'polypeptide(L)' 'MVKVKTPFKTEDEANEVAEAIGVINYVSEKVLNGDLGFTKKQEKKIKDATETLNRYSPQEVLLFIYWSQVGDKA' A
#
# COMPACT_ATOMS: atom_id res chain seq x y z
N MET A 1 10.84 -26.49 -2.56
CA MET A 1 10.85 -25.00 -2.61
C MET A 1 9.53 -24.54 -3.19
N VAL A 2 8.65 -23.98 -2.37
CA VAL A 2 7.48 -23.26 -2.90
C VAL A 2 8.03 -21.97 -3.50
N LYS A 3 8.06 -21.87 -4.83
CA LYS A 3 8.25 -20.58 -5.50
C LYS A 3 6.97 -19.78 -5.25
N VAL A 4 6.91 -19.09 -4.12
CA VAL A 4 5.81 -18.16 -3.89
C VAL A 4 6.05 -17.01 -4.84
N LYS A 5 5.25 -16.97 -5.92
CA LYS A 5 5.26 -15.85 -6.84
C LYS A 5 4.87 -14.62 -6.01
N THR A 6 5.73 -13.62 -6.00
CA THR A 6 5.25 -12.29 -5.64
C THR A 6 4.05 -11.96 -6.53
N PRO A 7 2.94 -11.42 -5.98
CA PRO A 7 1.79 -11.10 -6.82
C PRO A 7 2.12 -9.99 -7.83
N PHE A 8 3.18 -9.22 -7.56
CA PHE A 8 3.74 -8.21 -8.46
C PHE A 8 4.70 -8.86 -9.45
N LYS A 9 4.51 -8.52 -10.72
CA LYS A 9 5.30 -8.97 -11.86
C LYS A 9 6.61 -8.19 -12.00
N THR A 10 6.67 -6.97 -11.45
CA THR A 10 7.84 -6.07 -11.52
C THR A 10 8.12 -5.37 -10.19
N GLU A 11 9.35 -4.86 -10.04
CA GLU A 11 9.75 -4.01 -8.91
C GLU A 11 8.96 -2.69 -8.88
N ASP A 12 8.67 -2.13 -10.06
CA ASP A 12 7.85 -0.92 -10.18
C ASP A 12 6.43 -1.14 -9.64
N GLU A 13 5.79 -2.27 -9.95
CA GLU A 13 4.47 -2.63 -9.40
C GLU A 13 4.51 -2.75 -7.87
N ALA A 14 5.59 -3.33 -7.32
CA ALA A 14 5.76 -3.45 -5.88
C ALA A 14 5.97 -2.07 -5.21
N ASN A 15 6.74 -1.19 -5.83
CA ASN A 15 7.00 0.16 -5.35
C ASN A 15 5.72 1.03 -5.36
N GLU A 16 4.92 0.93 -6.44
CA GLU A 16 3.62 1.61 -6.51
C GLU A 16 2.67 1.18 -5.39
N VAL A 17 2.64 -0.11 -5.08
CA VAL A 17 1.79 -0.65 -4.01
C VAL A 17 2.32 -0.25 -2.63
N ALA A 18 3.64 -0.24 -2.43
CA ALA A 18 4.25 0.26 -1.20
C ALA A 18 3.91 1.73 -0.95
N GLU A 19 4.03 2.58 -1.97
CA GLU A 19 3.66 4.00 -1.88
C GLU A 19 2.17 4.15 -1.54
N ALA A 20 1.30 3.40 -2.22
CA ALA A 20 -0.13 3.44 -1.97
C ALA A 20 -0.49 3.04 -0.53
N ILE A 21 0.13 1.98 0.01
CA ILE A 21 -0.04 1.57 1.42
C ILE A 21 0.43 2.69 2.36
N GLY A 22 1.57 3.32 2.07
CA GLY A 22 2.08 4.44 2.86
C GLY A 22 1.10 5.61 2.93
N VAL A 23 0.45 5.95 1.81
CA VAL A 23 -0.59 6.98 1.76
C VAL A 23 -1.81 6.59 2.61
N ILE A 24 -2.28 5.34 2.55
CA ILE A 24 -3.42 4.89 3.35
C ILE A 24 -3.10 4.84 4.86
N ASN A 25 -1.88 4.47 5.23
CA ASN A 25 -1.43 4.53 6.62
C ASN A 25 -1.43 5.96 7.14
N TYR A 26 -0.91 6.91 6.36
CA TYR A 26 -0.96 8.33 6.68
C TYR A 26 -2.40 8.84 6.88
N VAL A 27 -3.34 8.46 6.00
CA VAL A 27 -4.76 8.81 6.16
C VAL A 27 -5.32 8.21 7.44
N SER A 28 -5.01 6.95 7.74
CA SER A 28 -5.47 6.28 8.95
C SER A 28 -4.98 7.00 10.21
N GLU A 29 -3.71 7.40 10.26
CA GLU A 29 -3.14 8.21 11.35
C GLU A 29 -3.84 9.57 11.48
N LYS A 30 -4.11 10.26 10.36
CA LYS A 30 -4.84 11.54 10.35
C LYS A 30 -6.24 11.40 10.93
N VAL A 31 -6.98 10.38 10.50
CA VAL A 31 -8.33 10.08 10.99
C VAL A 31 -8.32 9.75 12.49
N LEU A 32 -7.37 8.92 12.95
CA LEU A 32 -7.22 8.58 14.38
C LEU A 32 -6.92 9.80 15.24
N ASN A 33 -6.19 10.77 14.71
CA ASN A 33 -5.88 12.03 15.38
C ASN A 33 -6.98 13.10 15.24
N GLY A 34 -8.10 12.80 14.57
CA GLY A 34 -9.20 13.74 14.33
C GLY A 34 -8.88 14.84 13.32
N ASP A 35 -7.80 14.72 12.55
CA ASP A 35 -7.41 15.68 11.52
C ASP A 35 -7.95 15.26 10.16
N LEU A 36 -9.14 15.76 9.82
CA LEU A 36 -9.86 15.43 8.59
C LEU A 36 -9.66 16.49 7.49
N GLY A 37 -8.78 17.46 7.70
CA GLY A 37 -8.52 18.57 6.78
C GLY A 37 -7.55 18.18 5.66
N PHE A 38 -8.04 17.53 4.60
CA PHE A 38 -7.21 17.24 3.43
C PHE A 38 -7.22 18.38 2.41
N THR A 39 -6.04 18.75 1.91
CA THR A 39 -5.93 19.61 0.72
C THR A 39 -6.34 18.85 -0.54
N LYS A 40 -6.79 19.55 -1.58
CA LYS A 40 -7.11 18.93 -2.90
C LYS A 40 -5.97 18.06 -3.46
N LYS A 41 -4.71 18.45 -3.20
CA LYS A 41 -3.54 17.66 -3.62
C LYS A 41 -3.43 16.35 -2.85
N GLN A 42 -3.72 16.36 -1.54
CA GLN A 42 -3.76 15.15 -0.73
C GLN A 42 -4.94 14.27 -1.11
N GLU A 43 -6.14 14.83 -1.31
CA GLU A 43 -7.31 14.08 -1.78
C GLU A 43 -7.03 13.33 -3.08
N LYS A 44 -6.35 13.98 -4.05
CA LYS A 44 -5.92 13.32 -5.28
C LYS A 44 -4.99 12.14 -5.00
N LYS A 45 -3.96 12.32 -4.16
CA LYS A 45 -3.03 11.23 -3.79
C LYS A 45 -3.74 10.06 -3.12
N ILE A 46 -4.70 10.34 -2.24
CA ILE A 46 -5.49 9.32 -1.54
C ILE A 46 -6.32 8.52 -2.55
N LYS A 47 -6.96 9.22 -3.49
CA LYS A 47 -7.71 8.59 -4.57
C LYS A 47 -6.81 7.71 -5.44
N ASP A 48 -5.68 8.24 -5.91
CA ASP A 48 -4.73 7.51 -6.76
C ASP A 48 -4.21 6.25 -6.03
N ALA A 49 -3.86 6.37 -4.74
CA ALA A 49 -3.46 5.23 -3.91
C ALA A 49 -4.56 4.17 -3.76
N THR A 50 -5.80 4.62 -3.54
CA THR A 50 -6.96 3.71 -3.43
C THR A 50 -7.20 2.96 -4.75
N GLU A 51 -7.10 3.67 -5.89
CA GLU A 51 -7.21 3.06 -7.22
C GLU A 51 -6.10 2.05 -7.48
N THR A 52 -4.86 2.32 -7.08
CA THR A 52 -3.74 1.38 -7.17
C THR A 52 -4.03 0.11 -6.37
N LEU A 53 -4.46 0.23 -5.11
CA LEU A 53 -4.75 -0.94 -4.26
C LEU A 53 -5.95 -1.75 -4.76
N ASN A 54 -6.96 -1.11 -5.35
CA ASN A 54 -8.13 -1.78 -5.92
C ASN A 54 -7.81 -2.65 -7.15
N ARG A 55 -6.62 -2.53 -7.75
CA ARG A 55 -6.17 -3.42 -8.84
C ARG A 55 -5.78 -4.81 -8.35
N TYR A 56 -5.60 -4.98 -7.04
CA TYR A 56 -5.14 -6.21 -6.43
C TYR A 56 -6.21 -6.78 -5.48
N SER A 57 -6.22 -8.10 -5.32
CA SER A 57 -7.05 -8.72 -4.30
C SER A 57 -6.53 -8.41 -2.90
N PRO A 58 -7.39 -8.40 -1.87
CA PRO A 58 -6.95 -8.21 -0.49
C PRO A 58 -5.85 -9.20 -0.06
N GLN A 59 -5.91 -10.45 -0.53
CA GLN A 59 -4.92 -11.48 -0.23
C GLN A 59 -3.54 -11.14 -0.80
N GLU A 60 -3.47 -10.57 -2.00
CA GLU A 60 -2.20 -10.16 -2.63
C GLU A 60 -1.57 -8.99 -1.88
N VAL A 61 -2.38 -8.01 -1.47
CA VAL A 61 -1.92 -6.86 -0.67
C VAL A 61 -1.42 -7.33 0.71
N LEU A 62 -2.14 -8.24 1.37
CA LEU A 62 -1.71 -8.78 2.67
C LEU A 62 -0.42 -9.59 2.57
N LEU A 63 -0.26 -10.39 1.51
CA LEU A 63 0.95 -11.16 1.28
C LEU A 63 2.17 -10.25 1.05
N PHE A 64 1.97 -9.13 0.35
CA PHE A 64 2.99 -8.11 0.17
C PHE A 64 3.46 -7.51 1.50
N ILE A 65 2.52 -7.07 2.34
CA ILE A 65 2.82 -6.48 3.65
C ILE A 65 3.56 -7.48 4.53
N TYR A 66 3.17 -8.76 4.50
CA TYR A 66 3.86 -9.80 5.25
C TYR A 66 5.32 -9.95 4.81
N TRP A 67 5.59 -9.99 3.50
CA TRP A 67 6.96 -10.17 3.02
C TRP A 67 7.85 -8.95 3.20
N SER A 68 7.33 -7.73 3.08
CA SER A 68 8.13 -6.54 3.36
C SER A 68 8.61 -6.52 4.81
N GLN A 69 7.82 -7.05 5.75
CA GLN A 69 8.20 -7.16 7.16
C GLN A 69 9.13 -8.34 7.48
N VAL A 70 9.04 -9.44 6.73
CA VAL A 70 9.92 -10.60 6.91
C VAL A 70 11.28 -10.37 6.27
N GLY A 71 11.34 -9.63 5.16
CA GLY A 71 12.60 -9.24 4.50
C GLY A 71 13.52 -8.39 5.38
N ASP A 72 12.97 -7.56 6.26
CA ASP A 72 13.72 -6.76 7.24
C ASP A 72 14.31 -7.58 8.41
N LYS A 73 13.94 -8.87 8.54
CA LYS A 73 14.40 -9.77 9.61
C LYS A 73 15.43 -10.81 9.16
N ALA A 74 15.93 -10.72 7.93
CA ALA A 74 16.92 -11.65 7.37
C ALA A 74 18.34 -11.05 7.34
#